data_AF-A0A2V2GTG3-F1
#
_entry.id   AF-A0A2V2GTG3-F1
#
_cell.length_a   1.000
_cell.length_b   1.000
_cell.length_c   1.000
_cell.angle_alpha   90.00
_cell.angle_beta   90.00
_cell.angle_gamma   90.00
#
_symmetry.space_group_name_H-M   'P 1'
#
loop_
_entity.id
_entity.type
_entity.pdbx_description
1 polymer ?
#
loop_
_entity_poly.entity_id
_entity_poly.type
_entity_poly.pdbx_seq_one_letter_code
_entity_poly.pdbx_strand_id
1 'polypeptide(L)'
;MTHRMTIAGVTRDLPICKVTDDLYIGAFIMFGDAEITVACAKELLARAPKDYDYLLTAEAKSIPLIHEMARQSGAKTYFVARKGLKVYLTDPLCVDVNSITTQHEQHLYLSGADAALMRGKRILIVDDVISTGESLKALEKLVEEAGATVAGRMAVLAEGDAQERSDIVYLEKLPVFNADGTVKG
;
A
#
# COMPACT_ATOMS: atom_id res chain seq x y z
N MET A 1 -23.78 -4.89 -4.36
CA MET A 1 -23.93 -3.74 -3.44
C MET A 1 -22.70 -2.86 -3.58
N THR A 2 -22.83 -1.55 -3.38
CA THR A 2 -21.70 -0.61 -3.44
C THR A 2 -21.69 0.29 -2.22
N HIS A 3 -20.52 0.80 -1.86
CA HIS A 3 -20.33 1.82 -0.85
C HIS A 3 -19.84 3.11 -1.53
N ARG A 4 -20.65 4.17 -1.47
CA ARG A 4 -20.29 5.47 -2.04
C ARG A 4 -19.45 6.26 -1.06
N MET A 5 -18.26 6.70 -1.48
CA MET A 5 -17.40 7.57 -0.68
C MET A 5 -16.65 8.59 -1.52
N THR A 6 -16.20 9.68 -0.88
CA THR A 6 -15.38 10.72 -1.52
C THR A 6 -13.96 10.62 -1.00
N ILE A 7 -12.99 10.49 -1.90
CA ILE A 7 -11.57 10.27 -1.61
C ILE A 7 -10.79 11.35 -2.38
N ALA A 8 -10.00 12.16 -1.67
CA ALA A 8 -9.24 13.25 -2.29
C ALA A 8 -10.11 14.18 -3.17
N GLY A 9 -11.36 14.42 -2.78
CA GLY A 9 -12.32 15.24 -3.52
C GLY A 9 -13.03 14.54 -4.68
N VAL A 10 -12.76 13.25 -4.92
CA VAL A 10 -13.32 12.47 -6.02
C VAL A 10 -14.25 11.38 -5.47
N THR A 11 -15.51 11.33 -5.93
CA THR A 11 -16.49 10.34 -5.47
C THR A 11 -16.43 9.05 -6.28
N ARG A 12 -16.50 7.90 -5.60
CA ARG A 12 -16.58 6.56 -6.20
C ARG A 12 -17.58 5.67 -5.47
N ASP A 13 -18.15 4.74 -6.21
CA ASP A 13 -18.98 3.65 -5.70
C ASP A 13 -18.13 2.37 -5.65
N LEU A 14 -17.65 2.00 -4.46
CA LEU A 14 -16.78 0.85 -4.27
C LEU A 14 -17.62 -0.44 -4.21
N PRO A 15 -17.35 -1.46 -5.05
CA PRO A 15 -18.02 -2.74 -4.94
C PRO A 15 -17.81 -3.36 -3.56
N ILE A 16 -18.89 -3.81 -2.91
CA ILE A 16 -18.78 -4.55 -1.64
C ILE A 16 -18.56 -6.03 -1.99
N CYS A 17 -17.42 -6.56 -1.56
CA CYS A 17 -16.96 -7.91 -1.87
C CYS A 17 -16.90 -8.79 -0.62
N LYS A 18 -17.33 -10.05 -0.75
CA LYS A 18 -17.22 -11.05 0.31
C LYS A 18 -15.76 -11.46 0.52
N VAL A 19 -15.29 -11.44 1.75
CA VAL A 19 -13.98 -11.99 2.16
C VAL A 19 -14.17 -13.31 2.91
N THR A 20 -15.04 -13.29 3.93
CA THR A 20 -15.49 -14.47 4.66
C THR A 20 -17.01 -14.43 4.80
N ASP A 21 -17.62 -15.40 5.48
CA ASP A 21 -19.07 -15.39 5.73
C ASP A 21 -19.53 -14.16 6.53
N ASP A 22 -18.69 -13.65 7.43
CA ASP A 22 -19.01 -12.54 8.34
C ASP A 22 -18.27 -11.23 8.01
N LEU A 23 -17.45 -11.19 6.96
CA LEU A 23 -16.63 -10.04 6.60
C LEU A 23 -16.73 -9.70 5.12
N TYR A 24 -17.16 -8.47 4.84
CA TYR A 24 -17.21 -7.89 3.51
C TYR A 24 -16.41 -6.58 3.49
N ILE A 25 -15.79 -6.25 2.35
CA ILE A 25 -14.93 -5.06 2.20
C ILE A 25 -15.32 -4.24 0.97
N GLY A 26 -15.02 -2.95 1.00
CA GLY A 26 -15.14 -2.07 -0.17
C GLY A 26 -13.91 -2.23 -1.08
N ALA A 27 -14.09 -2.74 -2.29
CA ALA A 27 -13.00 -2.93 -3.23
C ALA A 27 -12.53 -1.59 -3.81
N PHE A 28 -11.48 -1.01 -3.20
CA PHE A 28 -10.77 0.12 -3.76
C PHE A 28 -9.72 -0.36 -4.78
N ILE A 29 -9.92 0.02 -6.04
CA ILE A 29 -9.07 -0.39 -7.18
C ILE A 29 -8.71 0.87 -7.98
N MET A 30 -7.42 1.13 -8.11
CA MET A 30 -6.91 2.31 -8.83
C MET A 30 -6.57 2.01 -10.30
N PHE A 31 -6.53 0.74 -10.70
CA PHE A 31 -6.24 0.34 -12.07
C PHE A 31 -7.30 0.88 -13.03
N GLY A 32 -6.86 1.68 -14.00
CA GLY A 32 -7.74 2.30 -15.00
C GLY A 32 -8.39 3.62 -14.53
N ASP A 33 -8.18 4.05 -13.29
CA ASP A 33 -8.75 5.27 -12.73
C ASP A 33 -7.65 6.33 -12.51
N ALA A 34 -7.31 7.04 -13.59
CA ALA A 34 -6.28 8.08 -13.54
C ALA A 34 -6.70 9.28 -12.68
N GLU A 35 -7.98 9.64 -12.66
CA GLU A 35 -8.48 10.81 -11.92
C GLU A 35 -8.24 10.64 -10.42
N ILE A 36 -8.70 9.52 -9.84
CA ILE A 36 -8.50 9.26 -8.41
C ILE A 36 -7.02 9.04 -8.09
N THR A 37 -6.26 8.43 -9.00
CA THR A 37 -4.81 8.22 -8.81
C THR A 37 -4.06 9.55 -8.69
N VAL A 38 -4.33 10.50 -9.59
CA VAL A 38 -3.74 11.84 -9.57
C VAL A 38 -4.14 12.60 -8.31
N ALA A 39 -5.42 12.57 -7.95
CA ALA A 39 -5.94 13.25 -6.77
C ALA A 39 -5.34 12.70 -5.47
N CYS A 40 -5.32 11.38 -5.30
CA CYS A 40 -4.75 10.73 -4.12
C CYS A 40 -3.24 10.96 -4.01
N ALA A 41 -2.49 10.86 -5.11
CA ALA A 41 -1.05 11.12 -5.10
C ALA A 41 -0.72 12.55 -4.64
N LYS A 42 -1.48 13.55 -5.12
CA LYS A 42 -1.32 14.95 -4.72
C LYS A 42 -1.56 15.13 -3.22
N GLU A 43 -2.68 14.61 -2.71
CA GLU A 43 -3.05 14.74 -1.31
C GLU A 43 -2.10 13.98 -0.37
N LEU A 44 -1.62 12.81 -0.77
CA LEU A 44 -0.60 12.07 -0.01
C LEU A 44 0.73 12.82 0.01
N LEU A 45 1.21 13.34 -1.11
CA LEU A 45 2.46 14.12 -1.14
C LEU A 45 2.40 15.39 -0.29
N ALA A 46 1.23 16.02 -0.19
CA ALA A 46 1.03 17.17 0.69
C ALA A 46 1.28 16.80 2.17
N ARG A 47 0.89 15.59 2.57
CA ARG A 47 1.01 15.06 3.94
C ARG A 47 2.29 14.24 4.19
N ALA A 48 3.04 13.92 3.14
CA ALA A 48 4.23 13.10 3.23
C ALA A 48 5.32 13.77 4.08
N PRO A 49 6.11 12.99 4.85
CA PRO A 49 7.30 13.50 5.50
C PRO A 49 8.21 14.16 4.46
N LYS A 50 8.95 15.19 4.86
CA LYS A 50 9.83 15.91 3.92
C LYS A 50 11.20 15.26 3.76
N ASP A 51 11.53 14.33 4.65
CA ASP A 51 12.82 13.68 4.77
C ASP A 51 12.70 12.17 4.44
N TYR A 52 12.51 11.88 3.15
CA TYR A 52 12.67 10.55 2.56
C TYR A 52 13.51 10.64 1.28
N ASP A 53 14.19 9.56 0.94
CA ASP A 53 15.02 9.43 -0.27
C ASP A 53 14.28 8.73 -1.40
N TYR A 54 13.54 7.66 -1.08
CA TYR A 54 12.85 6.83 -2.06
C TYR A 54 11.46 6.40 -1.59
N LEU A 55 10.60 6.07 -2.56
CA LEU A 55 9.27 5.51 -2.35
C LEU A 55 9.33 3.98 -2.55
N LEU A 56 8.55 3.24 -1.77
CA LEU A 56 8.37 1.79 -1.92
C LEU A 56 6.89 1.40 -1.81
N THR A 57 6.44 0.49 -2.65
CA THR A 57 5.15 -0.21 -2.51
C THR A 57 5.29 -1.71 -2.76
N ALA A 58 4.25 -2.49 -2.46
CA ALA A 58 4.09 -3.87 -2.93
C ALA A 58 3.23 -3.93 -4.20
N GLU A 59 3.45 -4.96 -5.03
CA GLU A 59 2.59 -5.19 -6.18
C GLU A 59 1.14 -5.61 -5.79
N ALA A 60 0.11 -5.28 -6.57
CA ALA A 60 0.15 -4.51 -7.81
C ALA A 60 -0.72 -3.24 -7.76
N LYS A 61 -1.77 -3.22 -6.91
CA LYS A 61 -2.84 -2.22 -6.97
C LYS A 61 -2.37 -0.78 -6.74
N SER A 62 -1.32 -0.61 -5.93
CA SER A 62 -0.73 0.69 -5.61
C SER A 62 0.44 1.10 -6.54
N ILE A 63 0.76 0.31 -7.57
CA ILE A 63 1.76 0.70 -8.60
C ILE A 63 1.38 2.00 -9.32
N PRO A 64 0.14 2.23 -9.78
CA PRO A 64 -0.23 3.51 -10.40
C PRO A 64 -0.06 4.68 -9.44
N LEU A 65 -0.41 4.48 -8.16
CA LEU A 65 -0.28 5.50 -7.13
C LEU A 65 1.17 5.90 -6.88
N ILE A 66 2.06 4.93 -6.62
CA ILE A 66 3.48 5.24 -6.35
C ILE A 66 4.16 5.88 -7.57
N HIS A 67 3.80 5.42 -8.78
CA HIS A 67 4.30 6.00 -10.02
C HIS A 67 3.88 7.47 -10.15
N GLU A 68 2.60 7.76 -9.89
CA GLU A 68 2.07 9.11 -9.96
C GLU A 68 2.63 10.01 -8.86
N MET A 69 2.85 9.49 -7.64
CA MET A 69 3.56 10.21 -6.58
C MET A 69 5.00 10.53 -6.97
N ALA A 70 5.72 9.59 -7.59
CA ALA A 70 7.07 9.83 -8.09
C ALA A 70 7.07 10.94 -9.16
N ARG A 71 6.14 10.86 -10.12
CA ARG A 71 5.98 11.86 -11.18
C ARG A 71 5.70 13.26 -10.63
N GLN A 72 4.78 13.39 -9.67
CA GLN A 72 4.40 14.69 -9.09
C GLN A 72 5.48 15.27 -8.16
N SER A 73 6.22 14.42 -7.43
CA SER A 73 7.33 14.86 -6.55
C SER A 73 8.63 15.13 -7.29
N GLY A 74 8.74 14.72 -8.55
CA GLY A 74 9.98 14.78 -9.33
C GLY A 74 10.98 13.67 -9.00
N ALA A 75 10.59 12.67 -8.21
CA ALA A 75 11.42 11.51 -7.95
C ALA A 75 11.63 10.71 -9.24
N LYS A 76 12.90 10.39 -9.54
CA LYS A 76 13.28 9.63 -10.74
C LYS A 76 13.22 8.12 -10.54
N THR A 77 13.12 7.68 -9.29
CA THR A 77 13.21 6.28 -8.91
C THR A 77 12.25 5.99 -7.76
N TYR A 78 11.56 4.87 -7.86
CA TYR A 78 10.74 4.28 -6.81
C TYR A 78 10.84 2.75 -6.94
N PHE A 79 10.52 2.04 -5.88
CA PHE A 79 10.68 0.59 -5.82
C PHE A 79 9.33 -0.12 -5.68
N VAL A 80 9.26 -1.34 -6.23
CA VAL A 80 8.07 -2.20 -6.14
C VAL A 80 8.50 -3.58 -5.66
N ALA A 81 8.12 -3.93 -4.44
CA ALA A 81 8.27 -5.28 -3.90
C ALA A 81 7.33 -6.25 -4.62
N ARG A 82 7.85 -7.42 -5.00
CA ARG A 82 7.13 -8.40 -5.83
C ARG A 82 6.62 -9.53 -4.96
N LYS A 83 5.42 -10.07 -5.24
CA LYS A 83 4.83 -11.20 -4.51
C LYS A 83 5.32 -12.55 -5.01
N GLY A 84 6.11 -12.57 -6.08
CA GLY A 84 6.71 -13.78 -6.64
C GLY A 84 8.00 -13.46 -7.35
N LEU A 85 8.94 -14.41 -7.31
CA LEU A 85 10.22 -14.29 -7.99
C LEU A 85 10.01 -14.11 -9.50
N LYS A 86 10.68 -13.11 -10.08
CA LYS A 86 10.69 -12.86 -11.53
C LYS A 86 12.08 -13.15 -12.07
N VAL A 87 12.14 -13.62 -13.31
CA VAL A 87 13.39 -14.01 -13.98
C VAL A 87 14.46 -12.92 -14.05
N TYR A 88 14.06 -11.65 -13.96
CA TYR A 88 14.96 -10.49 -13.96
C TYR A 88 15.37 -10.01 -12.55
N LEU A 89 14.87 -10.63 -11.48
CA LEU A 89 15.32 -10.33 -10.12
C LEU A 89 16.58 -11.17 -9.84
N THR A 90 17.74 -10.57 -10.05
CA THR A 90 19.04 -11.17 -9.71
C THR A 90 19.35 -10.91 -8.23
N ASP A 91 19.89 -11.92 -7.55
CA ASP A 91 20.27 -11.90 -6.13
C ASP A 91 19.21 -11.25 -5.21
N PRO A 92 17.95 -11.72 -5.24
CA PRO A 92 16.85 -11.04 -4.59
C PRO A 92 16.93 -11.15 -3.06
N LEU A 93 16.59 -10.06 -2.38
CA LEU A 93 16.13 -10.13 -0.99
C LEU A 93 14.72 -10.69 -0.96
N CYS A 94 14.43 -11.51 0.05
CA CYS A 94 13.15 -12.15 0.25
C CYS A 94 12.75 -12.03 1.72
N VAL A 95 11.50 -11.64 1.97
CA VAL A 95 10.91 -11.66 3.31
C VAL A 95 9.55 -12.36 3.27
N ASP A 96 9.27 -13.12 4.33
CA ASP A 96 7.99 -13.78 4.49
C ASP A 96 6.92 -12.80 4.98
N VAL A 97 5.71 -12.94 4.46
CA VAL A 97 4.51 -12.26 4.91
C VAL A 97 3.75 -13.23 5.81
N ASN A 98 3.83 -13.01 7.12
CA ASN A 98 3.12 -13.84 8.10
C ASN A 98 1.63 -13.50 8.09
N SER A 99 0.86 -14.15 7.21
CA SER A 99 -0.60 -14.08 7.26
C SER A 99 -1.14 -15.28 8.05
N ILE A 100 -1.78 -15.00 9.19
CA ILE A 100 -2.38 -15.99 10.11
C ILE A 100 -3.43 -16.87 9.38
N THR A 101 -4.00 -16.40 8.27
CA THR A 101 -5.15 -17.00 7.59
C THR A 101 -4.85 -17.65 6.23
N THR A 102 -3.60 -17.65 5.75
CA THR A 102 -3.28 -18.18 4.41
C THR A 102 -2.83 -19.64 4.44
N GLN A 103 -3.44 -20.45 3.60
CA GLN A 103 -3.02 -21.84 3.31
C GLN A 103 -1.69 -21.93 2.52
N HIS A 104 -1.10 -20.79 2.14
CA HIS A 104 0.14 -20.70 1.35
C HIS A 104 1.06 -19.59 1.89
N GLU A 105 2.36 -19.87 1.93
CA GLU A 105 3.40 -18.88 2.22
C GLU A 105 3.35 -17.75 1.19
N GLN A 106 3.34 -16.51 1.66
CA GLN A 106 3.46 -15.32 0.83
C GLN A 106 4.81 -14.69 1.08
N HIS A 107 5.48 -14.27 0.02
CA HIS A 107 6.79 -13.62 0.11
C HIS A 107 6.77 -12.27 -0.59
N LEU A 108 7.63 -11.36 -0.15
CA LEU A 108 7.99 -10.15 -0.87
C LEU A 108 9.44 -10.21 -1.31
N TYR A 109 9.67 -9.91 -2.59
CA TYR A 109 10.98 -9.91 -3.23
C TYR A 109 11.38 -8.51 -3.66
N LEU A 110 12.66 -8.18 -3.47
CA LEU A 110 13.32 -6.98 -4.00
C LEU A 110 14.59 -7.41 -4.72
N SER A 111 14.91 -6.82 -5.88
CA SER A 111 16.15 -7.16 -6.58
C SER A 111 17.37 -6.75 -5.74
N GLY A 112 18.50 -7.45 -5.90
CA GLY A 112 19.75 -7.06 -5.22
C GLY A 112 20.21 -5.65 -5.60
N ALA A 113 19.94 -5.21 -6.84
CA ALA A 113 20.26 -3.86 -7.31
C ALA A 113 19.40 -2.79 -6.61
N ASP A 114 18.10 -3.02 -6.48
CA ASP A 114 17.20 -2.10 -5.76
C ASP A 114 17.56 -2.05 -4.27
N ALA A 115 17.85 -3.21 -3.67
CA ALA A 115 18.30 -3.29 -2.28
C ALA A 115 19.61 -2.50 -2.06
N ALA A 116 20.56 -2.58 -3.00
CA ALA A 116 21.80 -1.80 -2.94
C ALA A 116 21.55 -0.29 -3.03
N LEU A 117 20.59 0.16 -3.84
CA LEU A 117 20.19 1.57 -3.91
C LEU A 117 19.50 2.06 -2.64
N MET A 118 18.73 1.19 -1.99
CA MET A 118 18.01 1.51 -0.74
C MET A 118 18.94 1.58 0.48
N ARG A 119 20.12 0.96 0.44
CA ARG A 119 21.01 0.88 1.61
C ARG A 119 21.37 2.25 2.18
N GLY A 120 21.15 2.42 3.48
CA GLY A 120 21.39 3.66 4.21
C GLY A 120 20.41 4.79 3.89
N LYS A 121 19.33 4.50 3.17
CA LYS A 121 18.31 5.47 2.74
C LYS A 121 17.06 5.43 3.60
N ARG A 122 16.30 6.51 3.51
CA ARG A 122 15.02 6.71 4.16
C ARG A 122 13.89 6.42 3.18
N ILE A 123 13.09 5.41 3.47
CA ILE A 123 12.10 4.85 2.53
C ILE A 123 10.70 5.21 3.00
N LEU A 124 9.95 5.88 2.13
CA LEU A 124 8.53 6.15 2.33
C LEU A 124 7.71 5.00 1.75
N ILE A 125 7.02 4.25 2.63
CA ILE A 125 6.14 3.16 2.20
C ILE A 125 4.77 3.74 1.85
N VAL A 126 4.25 3.39 0.68
CA VAL A 126 2.97 3.86 0.16
C VAL A 126 2.14 2.66 -0.30
N ASP A 127 0.87 2.60 0.10
CA ASP A 127 -0.08 1.61 -0.40
C ASP A 127 -1.45 2.22 -0.75
N ASP A 128 -2.34 1.44 -1.35
CA ASP A 128 -3.70 1.90 -1.64
C ASP A 128 -4.61 1.77 -0.40
N VAL A 129 -4.63 0.60 0.24
CA VAL A 129 -5.39 0.32 1.45
C VAL A 129 -4.51 -0.41 2.45
N ILE A 130 -4.45 0.08 3.68
CA ILE A 130 -3.87 -0.67 4.80
C ILE A 130 -5.01 -1.14 5.71
N SER A 131 -5.06 -2.45 5.96
CA SER A 131 -6.06 -3.11 6.82
C SER A 131 -5.41 -3.56 8.14
N THR A 132 -5.24 -4.85 8.40
CA THR A 132 -4.52 -5.36 9.59
C THR A 132 -3.05 -4.91 9.67
N GLY A 133 -2.44 -4.53 8.55
CA GLY A 133 -1.06 -4.07 8.46
C GLY A 133 -0.01 -5.18 8.31
N GLU A 134 -0.40 -6.44 8.10
CA GLU A 134 0.58 -7.53 7.89
C GLU A 134 1.42 -7.32 6.62
N SER A 135 0.82 -6.88 5.52
CA SER A 135 1.58 -6.51 4.30
C SER A 135 2.52 -5.33 4.54
N LEU A 136 2.12 -4.38 5.39
CA LEU A 136 2.95 -3.25 5.77
C LEU A 136 4.17 -3.73 6.58
N LYS A 137 3.99 -4.61 7.56
CA LYS A 137 5.08 -5.21 8.35
C LYS A 137 6.09 -5.94 7.47
N ALA A 138 5.63 -6.65 6.44
CA ALA A 138 6.53 -7.29 5.50
C ALA A 138 7.35 -6.29 4.67
N LEU A 139 6.73 -5.18 4.22
CA LEU A 139 7.47 -4.10 3.55
C LEU A 139 8.49 -3.44 4.49
N GLU A 140 8.15 -3.22 5.76
CA GLU A 140 9.08 -2.68 6.76
C GLU A 140 10.28 -3.62 6.97
N LYS A 141 10.03 -4.92 7.11
CA LYS A 141 11.09 -5.92 7.20
C LYS A 141 11.97 -5.92 5.95
N LEU A 142 11.39 -5.80 4.75
CA LEU A 142 12.15 -5.73 3.51
C LEU A 142 13.04 -4.48 3.45
N VAL A 143 12.57 -3.34 3.96
CA VAL A 143 13.35 -2.11 4.11
C VAL A 143 14.52 -2.32 5.08
N GLU A 144 14.29 -2.96 6.22
CA GLU A 144 15.31 -3.28 7.21
C GLU A 144 16.40 -4.22 6.65
N GLU A 145 15.99 -5.32 6.00
CA GLU A 145 16.91 -6.29 5.37
C GLU A 145 17.73 -5.68 4.22
N ALA A 146 17.19 -4.65 3.54
CA ALA A 146 17.94 -3.85 2.57
C ALA A 146 18.97 -2.90 3.20
N GLY A 147 19.03 -2.83 4.54
CA GLY A 147 19.88 -1.92 5.30
C GLY A 147 19.40 -0.47 5.23
N ALA A 148 18.10 -0.25 5.08
CA ALA A 148 17.45 1.05 4.97
C ALA A 148 16.57 1.33 6.20
N THR A 149 15.97 2.53 6.25
CA THR A 149 15.10 2.96 7.36
C THR A 149 13.75 3.41 6.85
N VAL A 150 12.67 3.11 7.59
CA VAL A 150 11.32 3.57 7.22
C VAL A 150 11.15 5.03 7.62
N ALA A 151 10.94 5.90 6.63
CA ALA A 151 10.72 7.33 6.81
C ALA A 151 9.25 7.65 7.19
N GLY A 152 8.32 6.82 6.74
CA GLY A 152 6.89 6.99 6.96
C GLY A 152 6.08 5.89 6.28
N ARG A 153 4.81 5.81 6.64
CA ARG A 153 3.83 4.83 6.13
C ARG A 153 2.61 5.59 5.67
N MET A 154 2.20 5.38 4.43
CA MET A 154 1.09 6.11 3.84
C MET A 154 0.14 5.19 3.11
N ALA A 155 -1.15 5.49 3.18
CA ALA A 155 -2.18 4.80 2.41
C ALA A 155 -3.23 5.78 1.90
N VAL A 156 -3.92 5.44 0.81
CA VAL A 156 -5.14 6.20 0.47
C VAL A 156 -6.19 5.97 1.54
N LEU A 157 -6.45 4.70 1.87
CA LEU A 157 -7.49 4.29 2.82
C LEU A 157 -6.91 3.49 3.99
N ALA A 158 -7.41 3.75 5.20
CA ALA A 158 -7.23 2.87 6.34
C ALA A 158 -8.51 2.06 6.57
N GLU A 159 -8.40 0.73 6.56
CA GLU A 159 -9.51 -0.21 6.73
C GLU A 159 -9.42 -0.96 8.06
N GLY A 160 -10.54 -1.17 8.75
CA GLY A 160 -10.56 -1.90 10.03
C GLY A 160 -9.58 -1.31 11.06
N ASP A 161 -8.77 -2.18 11.67
CA ASP A 161 -7.85 -1.81 12.76
C ASP A 161 -6.83 -0.73 12.40
N ALA A 162 -6.48 -0.57 11.11
CA ALA A 162 -5.56 0.49 10.69
C ALA A 162 -6.10 1.91 10.93
N GLN A 163 -7.42 2.08 11.06
CA GLN A 163 -8.02 3.39 11.30
C GLN A 163 -7.58 4.00 12.64
N GLU A 164 -7.19 3.16 13.59
CA GLU A 164 -6.78 3.56 14.95
C GLU A 164 -5.26 3.61 15.11
N ARG A 165 -4.51 3.34 14.03
CA ARG A 165 -3.04 3.40 14.03
C ARG A 165 -2.54 4.84 13.83
N SER A 166 -1.75 5.33 14.79
CA SER A 166 -1.14 6.66 14.71
C SER A 166 0.15 6.72 13.89
N ASP A 167 0.70 5.58 13.49
CA ASP A 167 1.95 5.47 12.76
C ASP A 167 1.78 5.48 11.22
N ILE A 168 0.53 5.60 10.74
CA ILE A 168 0.17 5.64 9.32
C ILE A 168 -0.51 6.98 9.01
N VAL A 169 -0.08 7.63 7.93
CA VAL A 169 -0.78 8.77 7.34
C VAL A 169 -1.74 8.28 6.25
N TYR A 170 -3.03 8.57 6.37
CA TYR A 170 -4.01 8.18 5.36
C TYR A 170 -4.96 9.32 4.98
N LEU A 171 -5.69 9.16 3.87
CA LEU A 171 -6.65 10.17 3.40
C LEU A 171 -8.01 9.99 4.05
N GLU A 172 -8.57 8.77 4.01
CA GLU A 172 -9.92 8.47 4.48
C GLU A 172 -10.01 7.12 5.21
N LYS A 173 -11.04 6.98 6.05
CA LYS A 173 -11.39 5.71 6.72
C LYS A 173 -12.31 4.89 5.80
N LEU A 174 -11.97 3.63 5.56
CA LEU A 174 -12.80 2.67 4.84
C LEU A 174 -13.41 1.66 5.84
N PRO A 175 -14.74 1.68 6.05
CA PRO A 175 -15.37 0.69 6.91
C PRO A 175 -15.33 -0.71 6.29
N VAL A 176 -15.46 -1.72 7.15
CA VAL A 176 -15.82 -3.09 6.75
C VAL A 176 -17.33 -3.28 6.88
N PHE A 177 -17.88 -4.31 6.23
CA PHE A 177 -19.31 -4.48 6.05
C PHE A 177 -19.80 -5.87 6.48
N ASN A 178 -21.07 -5.94 6.85
CA ASN A 178 -21.81 -7.19 7.00
C ASN A 178 -22.30 -7.69 5.62
N ALA A 179 -22.82 -8.92 5.58
CA ALA A 179 -23.31 -9.56 4.35
C ALA A 179 -24.48 -8.82 3.67
N ASP A 180 -25.23 -8.00 4.40
CA ASP A 180 -26.30 -7.15 3.89
C ASP A 180 -25.83 -5.77 3.43
N GLY A 181 -24.52 -5.49 3.50
CA GLY A 181 -23.92 -4.23 3.10
C GLY A 181 -23.97 -3.12 4.16
N THR A 182 -24.51 -3.39 5.36
CA THR A 182 -24.41 -2.45 6.49
C THR A 182 -22.98 -2.36 7.00
N VAL A 183 -22.57 -1.20 7.52
CA VAL A 183 -21.26 -1.02 8.15
C VAL A 183 -21.17 -1.92 9.37
N LYS A 184 -20.07 -2.68 9.46
CA LYS A 184 -19.74 -3.52 10.60
C LYS A 184 -19.04 -2.67 11.66
N GLY A 185 -19.60 -2.64 12.86
CA GLY A 185 -19.05 -1.93 14.02
C GLY A 185 -18.06 -2.75 14.84
#